data_AF-A0A655UPZ0-F1
#
_entry.id   AF-A0A655UPZ0-F1
#
_cell.length_a   1.000
_cell.length_b   1.000
_cell.length_c   1.000
_cell.angle_alpha   90.00
_cell.angle_beta   90.00
_cell.angle_gamma   90.00
#
_symmetry.space_group_name_H-M   'P 1'
#
loop_
_entity.id
_entity.type
_entity.pdbx_description
1 polymer ?
#
loop_
_entity_poly.entity_id
_entity_poly.type
_entity_poly.pdbx_seq_one_letter_code
_entity_poly.pdbx_strand_id
1 'polypeptide(L)'
;MRQQNEAEVVKAAKASMAIQVRAMLDLQARGAATLDYGNNIRQMALEEGVTNAFDFPGFVPAYIRPLFCEGIGPFRWAALSGDPEDIYKTDQKVKELIPDNPHLHNWLDMARERIHFQGLPARICWVGLKDRARLGLAFNEMVKNGELKAPIVIGRDHLDSGSVASPNRETEGMLDGSDAVSDWPLLNALLNTAGGATWVSLHHGGGVGMGFSQHSGMVICCDGSDDAAERIARVLHNDPATGVMRHADAGYEIAKRCAQQQKLDLPMLNAELAKLK
;
A
#
# COMPACT_ATOMS: atom_id res chain seq x y z
N MET A 1 3.70 22.58 -28.64
CA MET A 1 4.98 21.98 -28.20
C MET A 1 4.93 20.48 -27.93
N ARG A 2 4.15 19.94 -26.98
CA ARG A 2 4.15 18.47 -26.69
C ARG A 2 3.93 17.58 -27.93
N GLN A 3 2.98 17.92 -28.79
CA GLN A 3 2.70 17.17 -30.04
C GLN A 3 3.61 17.55 -31.22
N GLN A 4 4.39 18.62 -31.09
CA GLN A 4 5.20 19.19 -32.18
C GLN A 4 6.68 18.83 -32.04
N ASN A 5 7.21 18.83 -30.81
CA ASN A 5 8.58 18.49 -30.48
C ASN A 5 8.67 17.95 -29.04
N GLU A 6 8.34 16.67 -28.87
CA GLU A 6 8.31 16.01 -27.57
C GLU A 6 9.68 16.05 -26.87
N ALA A 7 10.76 15.75 -27.59
CA ALA A 7 12.11 15.69 -27.05
C ALA A 7 12.55 17.02 -26.41
N GLU A 8 12.23 18.13 -27.06
CA GLU A 8 12.50 19.47 -26.53
C GLU A 8 11.70 19.75 -25.25
N VAL A 9 10.42 19.34 -25.21
CA VAL A 9 9.58 19.50 -24.02
C VAL A 9 10.13 18.66 -22.86
N VAL A 10 10.52 17.41 -23.11
CA VAL A 10 11.12 16.52 -22.09
C VAL A 10 12.39 17.16 -21.52
N LYS A 11 13.30 17.62 -22.39
CA LYS A 11 14.52 18.30 -21.96
C LYS A 11 14.24 19.54 -21.11
N ALA A 12 13.34 20.41 -21.58
CA ALA A 12 12.99 21.64 -20.86
C ALA A 12 12.31 21.36 -19.50
N ALA A 13 11.46 20.32 -19.44
CA ALA A 13 10.81 19.90 -18.21
C ALA A 13 11.84 19.38 -17.19
N LYS A 14 12.76 18.49 -17.59
CA LYS A 14 13.79 17.95 -16.70
C LYS A 14 14.74 19.04 -16.20
N ALA A 15 15.15 19.97 -17.06
CA ALA A 15 15.95 21.13 -16.65
C ALA A 15 15.24 21.98 -15.58
N SER A 16 13.92 22.13 -15.68
CA SER A 16 13.10 22.83 -14.67
C SER A 16 12.98 22.02 -13.37
N MET A 17 12.85 20.70 -13.45
CA MET A 17 12.86 19.81 -12.27
C MET A 17 14.19 19.91 -11.52
N ALA A 18 15.32 19.99 -12.23
CA ALA A 18 16.64 20.18 -11.61
C ALA A 18 16.72 21.49 -10.81
N ILE A 19 16.13 22.58 -11.30
CA ILE A 19 16.04 23.85 -10.56
C ILE A 19 15.19 23.67 -9.29
N GLN A 20 14.04 23.01 -9.42
CA GLN A 20 13.15 22.75 -8.29
C GLN A 20 13.82 21.89 -7.20
N VAL A 21 14.54 20.85 -7.58
CA VAL A 21 15.26 19.96 -6.63
C VAL A 21 16.39 20.70 -5.92
N ARG A 22 17.14 21.59 -6.60
CA ARG A 22 18.12 22.45 -5.92
C ARG A 22 17.46 23.33 -4.85
N ALA A 23 16.29 23.89 -5.15
CA ALA A 23 15.55 24.68 -4.16
C ALA A 23 15.05 23.83 -2.97
N MET A 24 14.64 22.57 -3.22
CA MET A 24 14.29 21.63 -2.14
C MET A 24 15.50 21.32 -1.25
N LEU A 25 16.68 21.09 -1.85
CA LEU A 25 17.94 20.89 -1.12
C LEU A 25 18.33 22.11 -0.29
N ASP A 26 18.14 23.33 -0.82
CA ASP A 26 18.39 24.56 -0.07
C ASP A 26 17.47 24.69 1.16
N LEU A 27 16.20 24.28 1.04
CA LEU A 27 15.27 24.26 2.17
C LEU A 27 15.68 23.20 3.22
N GLN A 28 16.11 22.01 2.76
CA GLN A 28 16.64 20.96 3.63
C GLN A 28 17.87 21.45 4.41
N ALA A 29 18.83 22.11 3.73
CA ALA A 29 20.02 22.68 4.35
C ALA A 29 19.70 23.75 5.40
N ARG A 30 18.53 24.41 5.28
CA ARG A 30 18.01 25.38 6.25
C ARG A 30 17.18 24.73 7.37
N GLY A 31 17.11 23.39 7.41
CA GLY A 31 16.46 22.62 8.47
C GLY A 31 15.01 22.20 8.19
N ALA A 32 14.49 22.42 6.97
CA ALA A 32 13.16 21.94 6.62
C ALA A 32 13.15 20.41 6.41
N ALA A 33 12.15 19.72 6.95
CA ALA A 33 11.89 18.32 6.60
C ALA A 33 11.51 18.23 5.12
N THR A 34 12.43 17.68 4.30
CA THR A 34 12.29 17.57 2.85
C THR A 34 12.29 16.10 2.47
N LEU A 35 11.41 15.72 1.55
CA LEU A 35 11.22 14.34 1.10
C LEU A 35 10.78 14.30 -0.35
N ASP A 36 11.04 13.17 -1.01
CA ASP A 36 10.43 12.81 -2.29
C ASP A 36 9.12 12.06 -2.04
N TYR A 37 8.06 12.48 -2.73
CA TYR A 37 6.72 11.91 -2.58
C TYR A 37 6.33 10.97 -3.73
N GLY A 38 7.31 10.21 -4.22
CA GLY A 38 7.09 9.07 -5.08
C GLY A 38 6.77 9.39 -6.53
N ASN A 39 7.31 10.50 -7.04
CA ASN A 39 7.09 10.95 -8.43
C ASN A 39 8.38 10.93 -9.27
N ASN A 40 9.48 10.39 -8.74
CA ASN A 40 10.76 10.23 -9.42
C ASN A 40 11.49 11.56 -9.75
N ILE A 41 11.12 12.67 -9.12
CA ILE A 41 11.72 13.99 -9.41
C ILE A 41 13.22 14.04 -9.11
N ARG A 42 13.69 13.33 -8.07
CA ARG A 42 15.12 13.23 -7.74
C ARG A 42 15.93 12.59 -8.86
N GLN A 43 15.42 11.50 -9.45
CA GLN A 43 16.06 10.82 -10.58
C GLN A 43 16.14 11.75 -11.80
N MET A 44 15.06 12.47 -12.10
CA MET A 44 15.05 13.41 -13.23
C MET A 44 16.06 14.55 -13.04
N ALA A 45 16.23 15.04 -11.81
CA ALA A 45 17.23 16.06 -11.49
C ALA A 45 18.66 15.51 -11.51
N LEU A 46 18.88 14.27 -11.05
CA LEU A 46 20.18 13.60 -11.13
C LEU A 46 20.65 13.49 -12.58
N GLU A 47 19.76 13.09 -13.49
CA GLU A 47 20.06 12.99 -14.93
C GLU A 47 20.39 14.34 -15.58
N GLU A 48 19.98 15.45 -14.97
CA GLU A 48 20.33 16.82 -15.38
C GLU A 48 21.50 17.42 -14.57
N GLY A 49 22.27 16.56 -13.88
CA GLY A 49 23.51 16.92 -13.21
C GLY A 49 23.38 17.43 -11.78
N VAL A 50 22.22 17.29 -11.12
CA VAL A 50 22.12 17.51 -9.67
C VAL A 50 22.65 16.28 -8.94
N THR A 51 23.97 16.21 -8.77
CA THR A 51 24.67 15.01 -8.25
C THR A 51 24.24 14.59 -6.85
N ASN A 52 23.68 15.52 -6.07
CA ASN A 52 23.23 15.29 -4.71
C ASN A 52 21.69 15.31 -4.58
N ALA A 53 20.97 15.03 -5.68
CA ALA A 53 19.51 15.01 -5.70
C ALA A 53 18.87 14.00 -4.73
N PHE A 54 19.61 12.97 -4.31
CA PHE A 54 19.15 11.94 -3.38
C PHE A 54 19.54 12.21 -1.91
N ASP A 55 20.07 13.39 -1.58
CA ASP A 55 20.39 13.76 -0.19
C ASP A 55 19.14 13.90 0.70
N PHE A 56 17.94 14.07 0.12
CA PHE A 56 16.68 13.92 0.83
C PHE A 56 16.00 12.58 0.49
N PRO A 57 15.41 11.89 1.48
CA PRO A 57 14.89 10.55 1.31
C PRO A 57 13.53 10.53 0.62
N GLY A 58 13.14 9.36 0.10
CA GLY A 58 11.75 9.08 -0.20
C GLY A 58 10.90 8.99 1.07
N PHE A 59 9.61 9.28 0.94
CA PHE A 59 8.67 9.23 2.07
C PHE A 59 8.53 7.82 2.66
N VAL A 60 8.75 6.77 1.87
CA VAL A 60 8.60 5.39 2.35
C VAL A 60 9.71 4.99 3.32
N PRO A 61 11.01 5.06 2.97
CA PRO A 61 12.07 4.80 3.93
C PRO A 61 12.01 5.74 5.15
N ALA A 62 11.55 6.99 4.98
CA ALA A 62 11.49 7.97 6.07
C ALA A 62 10.33 7.75 7.05
N TYR A 63 9.14 7.34 6.58
CA TYR A 63 7.92 7.36 7.42
C TYR A 63 7.05 6.11 7.30
N ILE A 64 6.94 5.50 6.11
CA ILE A 64 5.91 4.47 5.84
C ILE A 64 6.41 3.06 6.09
N ARG A 65 7.72 2.78 5.92
CA ARG A 65 8.25 1.42 6.01
C ARG A 65 7.93 0.69 7.32
N PRO A 66 7.92 1.32 8.51
CA PRO A 66 7.49 0.67 9.73
C PRO A 66 6.05 0.13 9.64
N LEU A 67 5.14 0.85 8.98
CA LEU A 67 3.76 0.40 8.75
C LEU A 67 3.74 -0.82 7.83
N PHE A 68 4.52 -0.80 6.74
CA PHE A 68 4.64 -1.95 5.85
C PHE A 68 5.20 -3.20 6.54
N CYS A 69 6.11 -3.04 7.50
CA CYS A 69 6.62 -4.17 8.27
C CYS A 69 5.51 -4.90 9.05
N GLU A 70 4.40 -4.24 9.36
CA GLU A 70 3.22 -4.83 10.01
C GLU A 70 2.09 -5.18 9.02
N GLY A 71 2.37 -5.10 7.71
CA GLY A 71 1.40 -5.27 6.63
C GLY A 71 0.36 -4.15 6.54
N ILE A 72 0.55 -3.05 7.26
CA ILE A 72 -0.35 -1.89 7.27
C ILE A 72 -0.16 -1.11 5.97
N GLY A 73 -1.22 -0.94 5.22
CA GLY A 73 -1.21 -0.27 3.92
C GLY A 73 -2.60 0.18 3.48
N PRO A 74 -2.75 0.72 2.25
CA PRO A 74 -3.93 1.47 1.80
C PRO A 74 -5.13 0.58 1.43
N PHE A 75 -5.59 -0.21 2.41
CA PHE A 75 -6.81 -0.99 2.34
C PHE A 75 -8.01 -0.08 2.10
N ARG A 76 -8.86 -0.46 1.15
CA ARG A 76 -10.01 0.33 0.73
C ARG A 76 -11.18 -0.56 0.35
N TRP A 77 -12.38 -0.01 0.43
CA TRP A 77 -13.58 -0.68 -0.03
C TRP A 77 -14.57 0.30 -0.66
N ALA A 78 -15.45 -0.21 -1.50
CA ALA A 78 -16.51 0.57 -2.15
C ALA A 78 -17.86 -0.17 -2.08
N ALA A 79 -18.92 0.60 -1.84
CA ALA A 79 -20.28 0.07 -1.77
C ALA A 79 -20.91 0.00 -3.17
N LEU A 80 -21.19 -1.21 -3.66
CA LEU A 80 -21.79 -1.40 -4.98
C LEU A 80 -23.26 -0.96 -5.03
N SER A 81 -23.89 -0.71 -3.89
CA SER A 81 -25.23 -0.13 -3.80
C SER A 81 -25.28 1.32 -4.31
N GLY A 82 -24.15 2.03 -4.31
CA GLY A 82 -24.11 3.47 -4.53
C GLY A 82 -24.60 4.28 -3.32
N ASP A 83 -24.96 3.63 -2.21
CA ASP A 83 -25.53 4.29 -1.03
C ASP A 83 -24.44 4.67 -0.02
N PRO A 84 -24.31 5.96 0.37
CA PRO A 84 -23.33 6.40 1.35
C PRO A 84 -23.54 5.79 2.74
N GLU A 85 -24.76 5.39 3.10
CA GLU A 85 -25.03 4.79 4.42
C GLU A 85 -24.33 3.43 4.59
N ASP A 86 -24.07 2.69 3.50
CA ASP A 86 -23.29 1.45 3.58
C ASP A 86 -21.83 1.74 3.99
N ILE A 87 -21.26 2.87 3.55
CA ILE A 87 -19.94 3.31 4.02
C ILE A 87 -19.98 3.76 5.47
N TYR A 88 -21.01 4.48 5.91
CA TYR A 88 -21.09 4.90 7.31
C TYR A 88 -21.28 3.72 8.28
N LYS A 89 -22.02 2.69 7.87
CA LYS A 89 -22.14 1.43 8.63
C LYS A 89 -20.81 0.68 8.70
N THR A 90 -20.08 0.60 7.60
CA THR A 90 -18.74 -0.03 7.61
C THR A 90 -17.73 0.78 8.41
N ASP A 91 -17.76 2.12 8.37
CA ASP A 91 -16.95 2.99 9.24
C ASP A 91 -17.20 2.65 10.72
N GLN A 92 -18.47 2.53 11.12
CA GLN A 92 -18.85 2.15 12.49
C GLN A 92 -18.38 0.72 12.85
N LYS A 93 -18.53 -0.24 11.93
CA LYS A 93 -18.05 -1.61 12.13
C LYS A 93 -16.53 -1.67 12.35
N VAL A 94 -15.77 -0.85 11.64
CA VAL A 94 -14.31 -0.77 11.81
C VAL A 94 -13.97 -0.32 13.23
N LYS A 95 -14.66 0.71 13.75
CA LYS A 95 -14.45 1.20 15.12
C LYS A 95 -14.79 0.14 16.17
N GLU A 96 -15.85 -0.64 15.96
CA GLU A 96 -16.24 -1.75 16.85
C GLU A 96 -15.19 -2.86 16.89
N LEU A 97 -14.61 -3.21 15.74
CA LEU A 97 -13.62 -4.29 15.63
C LEU A 97 -12.20 -3.88 16.05
N ILE A 98 -11.92 -2.59 16.05
CA ILE A 98 -10.63 -2.00 16.42
C ILE A 98 -10.87 -0.86 17.43
N PRO A 99 -11.37 -1.16 18.64
CA PRO A 99 -11.80 -0.14 19.59
C PRO A 99 -10.65 0.69 20.15
N ASP A 100 -9.47 0.09 20.31
CA ASP A 100 -8.32 0.70 21.00
C ASP A 100 -7.36 1.43 20.03
N ASN A 101 -7.90 2.12 19.02
CA ASN A 101 -7.10 2.86 18.04
C ASN A 101 -7.66 4.28 17.79
N PRO A 102 -7.34 5.26 18.66
CA PRO A 102 -7.90 6.61 18.57
C PRO A 102 -7.50 7.33 17.27
N HIS A 103 -6.32 7.03 16.71
CA HIS A 103 -5.91 7.63 15.44
C HIS A 103 -6.77 7.14 14.28
N LEU A 104 -7.05 5.84 14.23
CA LEU A 104 -7.95 5.25 13.23
C LEU A 104 -9.37 5.79 13.37
N HIS A 105 -9.88 5.96 14.60
CA HIS A 105 -11.22 6.50 14.83
C HIS A 105 -11.31 7.94 14.35
N ASN A 106 -10.35 8.78 14.71
CA ASN A 106 -10.24 10.15 14.24
C ASN A 106 -10.12 10.24 12.71
N TRP A 107 -9.39 9.31 12.08
CA TRP A 107 -9.33 9.21 10.63
C TRP A 107 -10.72 9.00 10.02
N LEU A 108 -11.51 8.06 10.54
CA LEU A 108 -12.86 7.78 10.03
C LEU A 108 -13.82 8.97 10.26
N ASP A 109 -13.73 9.63 11.42
CA ASP A 109 -14.53 10.82 11.72
C ASP A 109 -14.23 11.95 10.75
N MET A 110 -12.94 12.27 10.59
CA MET A 110 -12.49 13.28 9.63
C MET A 110 -12.82 12.91 8.19
N ALA A 111 -12.72 11.63 7.83
CA ALA A 111 -13.05 11.15 6.50
C ALA A 111 -14.55 11.27 6.20
N ARG A 112 -15.43 11.17 7.20
CA ARG A 112 -16.86 11.45 7.05
C ARG A 112 -17.14 12.95 6.93
N GLU A 113 -16.47 13.78 7.73
CA GLU A 113 -16.71 15.23 7.77
C GLU A 113 -16.09 15.99 6.59
N ARG A 114 -14.97 15.49 6.05
CA ARG A 114 -14.10 16.27 5.15
C ARG A 114 -13.95 15.67 3.76
N ILE A 115 -14.34 14.41 3.54
CA ILE A 115 -14.21 13.76 2.23
C ILE A 115 -15.60 13.53 1.64
N HIS A 116 -15.86 14.21 0.52
CA HIS A 116 -17.05 13.98 -0.28
C HIS A 116 -16.84 12.76 -1.18
N PHE A 117 -17.83 11.87 -1.27
CA PHE A 117 -17.76 10.72 -2.16
C PHE A 117 -17.72 11.14 -3.64
N GLN A 118 -17.06 10.33 -4.46
CA GLN A 118 -16.95 10.49 -5.91
C GLN A 118 -17.30 9.17 -6.59
N GLY A 119 -18.37 9.12 -7.38
CA GLY A 119 -18.87 7.86 -7.94
C GLY A 119 -19.49 6.98 -6.85
N LEU A 120 -19.14 5.69 -6.83
CA LEU A 120 -19.56 4.80 -5.75
C LEU A 120 -18.96 5.28 -4.41
N PRO A 121 -19.75 5.38 -3.32
CA PRO A 121 -19.22 5.64 -2.00
C PRO A 121 -18.13 4.62 -1.64
N ALA A 122 -16.98 5.13 -1.23
CA ALA A 122 -15.80 4.33 -0.95
C ALA A 122 -15.02 4.92 0.22
N ARG A 123 -14.31 4.06 0.94
CA ARG A 123 -13.47 4.44 2.07
C ARG A 123 -12.09 3.83 1.91
N ILE A 124 -11.08 4.59 2.30
CA ILE A 124 -9.72 4.10 2.54
C ILE A 124 -9.46 4.15 4.05
N CYS A 125 -8.83 3.12 4.58
CA CYS A 125 -8.42 3.04 5.99
C CYS A 125 -7.18 2.15 6.07
N TRP A 126 -6.07 2.66 6.60
CA TRP A 126 -4.85 1.90 6.66
C TRP A 126 -4.91 0.85 7.76
N VAL A 127 -4.90 -0.43 7.37
CA VAL A 127 -5.01 -1.57 8.28
C VAL A 127 -4.04 -2.69 7.88
N GLY A 128 -3.54 -3.40 8.89
CA GLY A 128 -2.46 -4.37 8.76
C GLY A 128 -2.90 -5.82 8.63
N LEU A 129 -1.90 -6.71 8.62
CA LEU A 129 -2.07 -8.17 8.56
C LEU A 129 -3.07 -8.69 9.61
N LYS A 130 -3.02 -8.12 10.82
CA LYS A 130 -3.88 -8.50 11.94
C LYS A 130 -5.38 -8.30 11.65
N ASP A 131 -5.74 -7.30 10.84
CA ASP A 131 -7.11 -6.76 10.82
C ASP A 131 -7.81 -6.84 9.46
N ARG A 132 -7.10 -6.93 8.33
CA ARG A 132 -7.73 -6.96 7.00
C ARG A 132 -8.74 -8.10 6.83
N ALA A 133 -8.36 -9.33 7.20
CA ALA A 133 -9.26 -10.49 7.12
C ALA A 133 -10.46 -10.36 8.08
N ARG A 134 -10.25 -9.83 9.29
CA ARG A 134 -11.33 -9.60 10.28
C ARG A 134 -12.38 -8.63 9.74
N LEU A 135 -11.93 -7.53 9.13
CA LEU A 135 -12.79 -6.53 8.53
C LEU A 135 -13.54 -7.09 7.31
N GLY A 136 -12.84 -7.76 6.39
CA GLY A 136 -13.50 -8.33 5.21
C GLY A 136 -14.56 -9.36 5.56
N LEU A 137 -14.30 -10.25 6.53
CA LEU A 137 -15.28 -11.22 6.99
C LEU A 137 -16.50 -10.53 7.63
N ALA A 138 -16.28 -9.48 8.44
CA ALA A 138 -17.37 -8.72 9.03
C ALA A 138 -18.21 -8.00 7.96
N PHE A 139 -17.58 -7.41 6.95
CA PHE A 139 -18.30 -6.77 5.85
C PHE A 139 -19.11 -7.80 5.05
N ASN A 140 -18.56 -8.98 4.79
CA ASN A 140 -19.30 -10.07 4.14
C ASN A 140 -20.52 -10.50 4.96
N GLU A 141 -20.39 -10.61 6.29
CA GLU A 141 -21.52 -10.93 7.17
C GLU A 141 -22.58 -9.82 7.16
N MET A 142 -22.17 -8.55 7.15
CA MET A 142 -23.10 -7.42 7.03
C MET A 142 -23.85 -7.40 5.69
N VAL A 143 -23.24 -7.92 4.61
CA VAL A 143 -23.96 -8.14 3.34
C VAL A 143 -24.94 -9.31 3.47
N LYS A 144 -24.48 -10.43 4.05
CA LYS A 144 -25.29 -11.65 4.25
C LYS A 144 -26.56 -11.40 5.05
N ASN A 145 -26.47 -10.59 6.11
CA ASN A 145 -27.58 -10.31 7.01
C ASN A 145 -28.45 -9.11 6.58
N GLY A 146 -28.11 -8.44 5.47
CA GLY A 146 -28.85 -7.29 4.94
C GLY A 146 -28.62 -5.97 5.67
N GLU A 147 -27.63 -5.88 6.57
CA GLU A 147 -27.19 -4.62 7.16
C GLU A 147 -26.62 -3.68 6.08
N LEU A 148 -25.91 -4.22 5.09
CA LEU A 148 -25.49 -3.51 3.88
C LEU A 148 -26.43 -3.83 2.70
N LYS A 149 -26.73 -2.83 1.88
CA LYS A 149 -27.78 -2.94 0.84
C LYS A 149 -27.36 -3.77 -0.38
N ALA A 150 -26.07 -3.90 -0.62
CA ALA A 150 -25.50 -4.65 -1.74
C ALA A 150 -24.08 -5.13 -1.39
N PRO A 151 -23.46 -5.98 -2.23
CA PRO A 151 -22.08 -6.39 -2.04
C PRO A 151 -21.09 -5.22 -1.93
N ILE A 152 -19.99 -5.48 -1.21
CA ILE A 152 -18.85 -4.55 -1.07
C ILE A 152 -17.67 -5.12 -1.85
N VAL A 153 -16.96 -4.28 -2.62
CA VAL A 153 -15.66 -4.65 -3.17
C VAL A 153 -14.55 -4.13 -2.27
N ILE A 154 -13.61 -5.00 -1.92
CA ILE A 154 -12.44 -4.70 -1.09
C ILE A 154 -11.19 -4.79 -1.96
N GLY A 155 -10.35 -3.77 -1.92
CA GLY A 155 -9.07 -3.77 -2.61
C GLY A 155 -8.07 -2.84 -1.96
N ARG A 156 -7.10 -2.38 -2.75
CA ARG A 156 -6.05 -1.46 -2.33
C ARG A 156 -5.41 -0.78 -3.53
N ASP A 157 -4.50 0.16 -3.24
CA ASP A 157 -3.52 0.58 -4.24
C ASP A 157 -2.55 -0.57 -4.58
N HIS A 158 -1.79 -0.41 -5.65
CA HIS A 158 -0.63 -1.25 -5.94
C HIS A 158 0.57 -0.89 -5.06
N LEU A 159 0.58 0.31 -4.45
CA LEU A 159 1.45 0.66 -3.33
C LEU A 159 0.95 -0.06 -2.07
N ASP A 160 1.60 -1.16 -1.70
CA ASP A 160 1.37 -1.86 -0.43
C ASP A 160 2.60 -2.71 -0.08
N SER A 161 2.67 -3.17 1.17
CA SER A 161 3.85 -3.81 1.75
C SER A 161 4.44 -4.96 0.90
N GLY A 162 3.60 -5.80 0.30
CA GLY A 162 4.02 -6.99 -0.46
C GLY A 162 3.91 -6.87 -1.97
N SER A 163 3.40 -5.75 -2.49
CA SER A 163 2.86 -5.70 -3.85
C SER A 163 3.63 -4.82 -4.82
N VAL A 164 4.82 -4.34 -4.45
CA VAL A 164 5.60 -3.43 -5.31
C VAL A 164 7.10 -3.59 -5.11
N ALA A 165 7.82 -3.54 -6.22
CA ALA A 165 9.25 -3.28 -6.29
C ALA A 165 9.46 -1.96 -7.05
N SER A 166 10.07 -0.97 -6.40
CA SER A 166 10.21 0.40 -6.88
C SER A 166 11.37 1.10 -6.14
N PRO A 167 12.61 0.99 -6.65
CA PRO A 167 13.82 1.43 -5.95
C PRO A 167 13.89 2.92 -5.63
N ASN A 168 13.12 3.75 -6.34
CA ASN A 168 13.09 5.21 -6.11
C ASN A 168 11.89 5.63 -5.24
N ARG A 169 11.13 4.67 -4.69
CA ARG A 169 9.93 4.93 -3.90
C ARG A 169 9.73 3.89 -2.80
N GLU A 170 8.91 2.85 -3.01
CA GLU A 170 8.51 1.95 -1.92
C GLU A 170 9.65 1.07 -1.38
N THR A 171 10.55 0.65 -2.26
CA THR A 171 11.65 -0.25 -1.91
C THR A 171 13.00 0.47 -1.91
N GLU A 172 13.00 1.80 -1.78
CA GLU A 172 14.22 2.61 -1.71
C GLU A 172 15.01 2.35 -0.42
N GLY A 173 16.26 1.90 -0.53
CA GLY A 173 17.13 1.63 0.60
C GLY A 173 16.59 0.52 1.48
N MET A 174 16.30 -0.66 0.90
CA MET A 174 16.04 -1.86 1.70
C MET A 174 17.27 -2.19 2.55
N LEU A 175 17.07 -2.74 3.75
CA LEU A 175 18.14 -2.96 4.73
C LEU A 175 19.23 -3.91 4.20
N ASP A 176 18.84 -4.87 3.36
CA ASP A 176 19.68 -5.87 2.71
C ASP A 176 20.10 -5.49 1.28
N GLY A 177 19.70 -4.30 0.79
CA GLY A 177 19.95 -3.85 -0.57
C GLY A 177 19.08 -4.52 -1.65
N SER A 178 17.99 -5.19 -1.27
CA SER A 178 17.07 -5.88 -2.19
C SER A 178 16.11 -4.95 -2.96
N ASP A 179 16.44 -3.66 -3.08
CA ASP A 179 15.59 -2.59 -3.63
C ASP A 179 14.93 -2.97 -4.95
N ALA A 180 15.69 -3.56 -5.88
CA ALA A 180 15.28 -3.86 -7.25
C ALA A 180 14.71 -5.27 -7.45
N VAL A 181 14.63 -6.10 -6.41
CA VAL A 181 14.10 -7.47 -6.52
C VAL A 181 12.60 -7.42 -6.77
N SER A 182 12.18 -7.81 -7.97
CA SER A 182 10.77 -7.77 -8.40
C SER A 182 10.03 -9.10 -8.34
N ASP A 183 10.63 -10.15 -7.78
CA ASP A 183 9.94 -11.43 -7.56
C ASP A 183 8.71 -11.27 -6.65
N TRP A 184 8.80 -10.41 -5.63
CA TRP A 184 7.77 -10.19 -4.62
C TRP A 184 6.40 -9.75 -5.17
N PRO A 185 6.27 -8.68 -5.99
CA PRO A 185 4.98 -8.31 -6.58
C PRO A 185 4.43 -9.39 -7.51
N LEU A 186 5.28 -10.15 -8.21
CA LEU A 186 4.86 -11.26 -9.06
C LEU A 186 4.27 -12.40 -8.21
N LEU A 187 4.96 -12.80 -7.14
CA LEU A 187 4.48 -13.79 -6.18
C LEU A 187 3.20 -13.34 -5.47
N ASN A 188 3.09 -12.05 -5.10
CA ASN A 188 1.87 -11.50 -4.52
C ASN A 188 0.67 -11.64 -5.47
N ALA A 189 0.82 -11.35 -6.77
CA ALA A 189 -0.25 -11.55 -7.74
C ALA A 189 -0.62 -13.03 -7.91
N LEU A 190 0.37 -13.92 -8.01
CA LEU A 190 0.14 -15.36 -8.14
C LEU A 190 -0.57 -15.92 -6.90
N LEU A 191 -0.17 -15.50 -5.70
CA LEU A 191 -0.79 -15.95 -4.46
C LEU A 191 -2.21 -15.39 -4.27
N ASN A 192 -2.47 -14.15 -4.67
CA ASN A 192 -3.83 -13.60 -4.69
C ASN A 192 -4.74 -14.35 -5.67
N THR A 193 -4.20 -14.74 -6.83
CA THR A 193 -4.91 -15.59 -7.80
C THR A 193 -5.24 -16.95 -7.18
N ALA A 194 -4.25 -17.61 -6.56
CA ALA A 194 -4.43 -18.89 -5.90
C ALA A 194 -5.38 -18.83 -4.68
N GLY A 195 -5.38 -17.69 -3.96
CA GLY A 195 -6.22 -17.49 -2.77
C GLY A 195 -7.70 -17.28 -3.09
N GLY A 196 -8.02 -16.84 -4.32
CA GLY A 196 -9.39 -16.57 -4.78
C GLY A 196 -9.77 -15.09 -4.76
N ALA A 197 -8.84 -14.17 -5.06
CA ALA A 197 -9.25 -12.79 -5.35
C ALA A 197 -10.22 -12.76 -6.54
N THR A 198 -11.18 -11.82 -6.56
CA THR A 198 -12.14 -11.69 -7.66
C THR A 198 -11.45 -11.23 -8.95
N TRP A 199 -10.46 -10.33 -8.84
CA TRP A 199 -9.51 -10.08 -9.92
C TRP A 199 -8.15 -9.67 -9.36
N VAL A 200 -7.14 -9.89 -10.19
CA VAL A 200 -5.73 -9.61 -9.92
C VAL A 200 -5.14 -8.89 -11.13
N SER A 201 -4.20 -7.97 -10.88
CA SER A 201 -3.50 -7.23 -11.91
C SER A 201 -1.99 -7.22 -11.65
N LEU A 202 -1.21 -7.21 -12.74
CA LEU A 202 0.24 -7.00 -12.73
C LEU A 202 0.57 -5.88 -13.70
N HIS A 203 1.12 -4.79 -13.18
CA HIS A 203 1.38 -3.57 -13.93
C HIS A 203 2.86 -3.17 -13.82
N HIS A 204 3.30 -2.35 -14.77
CA HIS A 204 4.66 -1.81 -14.84
C HIS A 204 4.63 -0.28 -14.86
N GLY A 205 5.56 0.34 -14.14
CA GLY A 205 5.87 1.78 -14.21
C GLY A 205 4.85 2.72 -13.59
N GLY A 206 3.94 2.22 -12.75
CA GLY A 206 3.02 3.08 -11.99
C GLY A 206 3.78 3.91 -10.96
N GLY A 207 3.34 5.17 -10.80
CA GLY A 207 3.95 6.16 -9.92
C GLY A 207 5.23 6.79 -10.47
N VAL A 208 6.26 5.97 -10.66
CA VAL A 208 7.64 6.42 -10.97
C VAL A 208 8.00 6.39 -12.45
N GLY A 209 7.10 5.91 -13.31
CA GLY A 209 7.29 5.87 -14.76
C GLY A 209 7.89 4.56 -15.29
N MET A 210 7.90 4.43 -16.61
CA MET A 210 8.40 3.23 -17.31
C MET A 210 9.84 2.91 -16.89
N GLY A 211 10.11 1.64 -16.63
CA GLY A 211 11.42 1.12 -16.22
C GLY A 211 11.66 1.11 -14.70
N PHE A 212 10.86 1.84 -13.90
CA PHE A 212 11.19 2.09 -12.50
C PHE A 212 10.36 1.32 -11.46
N SER A 213 9.30 0.62 -11.87
CA SER A 213 8.51 -0.19 -10.94
C SER A 213 7.82 -1.41 -11.58
N GLN A 214 7.63 -2.45 -10.78
CA GLN A 214 6.74 -3.58 -11.04
C GLN A 214 5.85 -3.79 -9.82
N HIS A 215 4.55 -3.97 -10.03
CA HIS A 215 3.60 -4.01 -8.91
C HIS A 215 2.28 -4.71 -9.23
N SER A 216 1.68 -5.31 -8.21
CA SER A 216 0.44 -6.08 -8.27
C SER A 216 -0.73 -5.39 -7.57
N GLY A 217 -1.93 -5.60 -8.12
CA GLY A 217 -3.19 -5.22 -7.50
C GLY A 217 -4.06 -6.43 -7.26
N MET A 218 -4.94 -6.34 -6.27
CA MET A 218 -5.93 -7.35 -5.98
C MET A 218 -7.23 -6.67 -5.55
N VAL A 219 -8.36 -7.29 -5.89
CA VAL A 219 -9.68 -6.91 -5.37
C VAL A 219 -10.49 -8.19 -5.14
N ILE A 220 -11.31 -8.18 -4.09
CA ILE A 220 -12.20 -9.27 -3.72
C ILE A 220 -13.61 -8.75 -3.39
N CYS A 221 -14.62 -9.44 -3.88
CA CYS A 221 -16.03 -9.13 -3.64
C CYS A 221 -16.54 -9.83 -2.38
N CYS A 222 -17.19 -9.06 -1.50
CA CYS A 222 -17.95 -9.54 -0.35
C CYS A 222 -19.42 -9.56 -0.73
N ASP A 223 -19.91 -10.71 -1.20
CA ASP A 223 -21.29 -10.89 -1.68
C ASP A 223 -22.23 -11.54 -0.67
N GLY A 224 -21.75 -11.81 0.54
CA GLY A 224 -22.50 -12.45 1.61
C GLY A 224 -22.53 -13.97 1.56
N SER A 225 -21.92 -14.60 0.55
CA SER A 225 -21.84 -16.06 0.46
C SER A 225 -20.77 -16.64 1.39
N ASP A 226 -20.94 -17.91 1.78
CA ASP A 226 -19.95 -18.67 2.55
C ASP A 226 -18.68 -18.93 1.70
N ASP A 227 -18.85 -19.11 0.40
CA ASP A 227 -17.76 -19.24 -0.58
C ASP A 227 -16.91 -17.96 -0.67
N ALA A 228 -17.53 -16.76 -0.65
CA ALA A 228 -16.79 -15.52 -0.51
C ALA A 228 -16.07 -15.41 0.84
N ALA A 229 -16.70 -15.82 1.95
CA ALA A 229 -16.07 -15.80 3.28
C ALA A 229 -14.76 -16.60 3.31
N GLU A 230 -14.76 -17.80 2.71
CA GLU A 230 -13.55 -18.63 2.61
C GLU A 230 -12.42 -17.95 1.81
N ARG A 231 -12.75 -17.34 0.66
CA ARG A 231 -11.76 -16.62 -0.15
C ARG A 231 -11.24 -15.38 0.56
N ILE A 232 -12.12 -14.61 1.19
CA ILE A 232 -11.78 -13.41 1.97
C ILE A 232 -10.80 -13.74 3.08
N ALA A 233 -11.05 -14.82 3.85
CA ALA A 233 -10.16 -15.24 4.93
C ALA A 233 -8.74 -15.54 4.43
N ARG A 234 -8.60 -16.24 3.29
CA ARG A 234 -7.30 -16.56 2.70
C ARG A 234 -6.64 -15.34 2.09
N VAL A 235 -7.36 -14.62 1.23
CA VAL A 235 -6.82 -13.53 0.42
C VAL A 235 -6.41 -12.33 1.28
N LEU A 236 -7.27 -11.89 2.19
CA LEU A 236 -6.98 -10.74 3.06
C LEU A 236 -6.03 -11.07 4.23
N HIS A 237 -5.65 -12.34 4.39
CA HIS A 237 -4.50 -12.74 5.20
C HIS A 237 -3.23 -12.79 4.34
N ASN A 238 -3.26 -13.53 3.23
CA ASN A 238 -2.09 -13.79 2.38
C ASN A 238 -1.53 -12.49 1.78
N ASP A 239 -2.38 -11.59 1.31
CA ASP A 239 -1.95 -10.35 0.66
C ASP A 239 -1.06 -9.48 1.57
N PRO A 240 -1.51 -9.02 2.77
CA PRO A 240 -0.63 -8.30 3.69
C PRO A 240 0.48 -9.20 4.26
N ALA A 241 0.27 -10.51 4.40
CA ALA A 241 1.30 -11.44 4.88
C ALA A 241 2.50 -11.53 3.94
N THR A 242 2.30 -11.43 2.61
CA THR A 242 3.43 -11.37 1.68
C THR A 242 4.31 -10.13 1.90
N GLY A 243 3.71 -9.04 2.36
CA GLY A 243 4.44 -7.83 2.74
C GLY A 243 5.27 -8.00 4.00
N VAL A 244 4.68 -8.61 5.03
CA VAL A 244 5.39 -8.97 6.26
C VAL A 244 6.52 -9.97 5.96
N MET A 245 6.26 -10.99 5.13
CA MET A 245 7.26 -11.95 4.63
C MET A 245 8.44 -11.24 3.98
N ARG A 246 8.18 -10.38 2.98
CA ARG A 246 9.20 -9.64 2.24
C ARG A 246 10.09 -8.78 3.15
N HIS A 247 9.48 -8.06 4.10
CA HIS A 247 10.22 -7.20 5.00
C HIS A 247 10.96 -8.01 6.09
N ALA A 248 10.42 -9.14 6.52
CA ALA A 248 11.13 -10.05 7.43
C ALA A 248 12.36 -10.67 6.75
N ASP A 249 12.22 -11.08 5.48
CA ASP A 249 13.30 -11.59 4.63
C ASP A 249 14.43 -10.57 4.48
N ALA A 250 14.09 -9.29 4.20
CA ALA A 250 15.03 -8.19 4.14
C ALA A 250 15.66 -7.80 5.50
N GLY A 251 15.31 -8.49 6.60
CA GLY A 251 15.95 -8.33 7.90
C GLY A 251 15.29 -7.33 8.85
N TYR A 252 14.09 -6.81 8.56
CA TYR A 252 13.42 -5.86 9.45
C TYR A 252 12.83 -6.55 10.69
N GLU A 253 13.36 -6.21 11.87
CA GLU A 253 12.91 -6.80 13.15
C GLU A 253 11.43 -6.57 13.47
N ILE A 254 10.86 -5.43 13.07
CA ILE A 254 9.42 -5.16 13.21
C ILE A 254 8.61 -6.21 12.43
N ALA A 255 9.05 -6.53 11.21
CA ALA A 255 8.37 -7.51 10.36
C ALA A 255 8.53 -8.94 10.89
N LYS A 256 9.71 -9.30 11.40
CA LYS A 256 9.93 -10.60 12.06
C LYS A 256 9.02 -10.76 13.29
N ARG A 257 8.89 -9.73 14.13
CA ARG A 257 7.95 -9.75 15.27
C ARG A 257 6.50 -9.86 14.81
N CYS A 258 6.10 -9.12 13.78
CA CYS A 258 4.75 -9.25 13.21
C CYS A 258 4.51 -10.68 12.69
N ALA A 259 5.45 -11.24 11.94
CA ALA A 259 5.38 -12.61 11.43
C ALA A 259 5.21 -13.64 12.56
N GLN A 260 5.97 -13.49 13.65
CA GLN A 260 5.85 -14.34 14.83
C GLN A 260 4.47 -14.20 15.50
N GLN A 261 4.01 -12.96 15.77
CA GLN A 261 2.74 -12.69 16.41
C GLN A 261 1.54 -13.22 15.60
N GLN A 262 1.63 -13.12 14.28
CA GLN A 262 0.61 -13.60 13.35
C GLN A 262 0.83 -15.05 12.91
N LYS A 263 1.85 -15.73 13.46
CA LYS A 263 2.19 -17.14 13.22
C LYS A 263 2.35 -17.49 11.75
N LEU A 264 3.02 -16.63 10.99
CA LEU A 264 3.33 -16.89 9.59
C LEU A 264 4.33 -18.04 9.48
N ASP A 265 4.09 -18.95 8.53
CA ASP A 265 5.05 -19.99 8.15
C ASP A 265 6.05 -19.40 7.15
N LEU A 266 7.23 -19.03 7.65
CA LEU A 266 8.33 -18.47 6.88
C LEU A 266 9.51 -19.46 6.94
N PRO A 267 9.63 -20.44 6.02
CA PRO A 267 10.49 -21.61 6.19
C PRO A 267 11.96 -21.29 6.54
N MET A 268 12.52 -20.25 5.93
CA MET A 268 13.90 -19.83 6.18
C MET A 268 14.10 -19.10 7.51
N LEU A 269 13.02 -18.56 8.09
CA LEU A 269 13.04 -17.76 9.33
C LEU A 269 12.40 -18.49 10.51
N ASN A 270 11.68 -19.60 10.32
CA ASN A 270 10.92 -20.28 11.38
C ASN A 270 11.75 -20.56 12.66
N ALA A 271 13.01 -21.00 12.51
CA ALA A 271 13.90 -21.26 13.65
C ALA A 271 14.35 -19.98 14.38
N GLU A 272 14.42 -18.85 13.68
CA GLU A 272 14.71 -17.54 14.25
C GLU A 272 13.47 -16.96 14.93
N LEU A 273 12.32 -17.00 14.26
CA LEU A 273 11.04 -16.54 14.79
C LEU A 273 10.64 -17.26 16.08
N ALA A 274 10.94 -18.56 16.18
CA ALA A 274 10.68 -19.34 17.40
C ALA A 274 11.50 -18.88 18.63
N LYS A 275 12.58 -18.11 18.43
CA LYS A 275 13.46 -17.62 19.50
C LYS A 275 13.13 -16.19 19.95
N LEU A 276 12.34 -15.45 19.18
CA LEU A 276 11.87 -14.13 19.58
C LEU A 276 10.99 -14.29 20.84
N LYS A 277 11.26 -13.50 21.88
CA LYS A 277 10.53 -13.54 23.14
C LYS A 277 9.43 -12.50 23.17
#